data_AF-A0A0F8HT03-F1
#
_entry.id   AF-A0A0F8HT03-F1
#
_cell.length_a   1.000
_cell.length_b   1.000
_cell.length_c   1.000
_cell.angle_alpha   90.00
_cell.angle_beta   90.00
_cell.angle_gamma   90.00
#
_symmetry.space_group_name_H-M   'P 1'
#
loop_
_entity.id
_entity.type
_entity.pdbx_description
1 polymer ?
#
loop_
_entity_poly.entity_id
_entity_poly.type
_entity_poly.pdbx_seq_one_letter_code
_entity_poly.pdbx_strand_id
1 'polypeptide(L)'
;MVRKRSHKIIGVLIFFTIIYDLALKGITLDYLLMPIMLIITLCGSVLPDIIEPSRNQHHRKFFHSLLLLGILSMFIVKIYKDLISGEVNNIKILFAFFMCSGYASHLLIDLLTYKGLPVTGL
;
A
#
# COMPACT_ATOMS: atom_id res chain seq x y z
N MET A 1 13.57 -6.90 -10.76
CA MET A 1 12.67 -5.76 -10.55
C MET A 1 11.36 -6.12 -11.22
N VAL A 2 10.25 -6.01 -10.50
CA VAL A 2 8.94 -6.35 -11.03
C VAL A 2 8.52 -5.27 -12.03
N ARG A 3 7.81 -5.65 -13.10
CA ARG A 3 7.43 -4.70 -14.15
C ARG A 3 6.40 -3.72 -13.58
N LYS A 4 6.48 -2.43 -13.94
CA LYS A 4 5.50 -1.39 -13.53
C LYS A 4 4.03 -1.77 -13.71
N ARG A 5 3.71 -2.62 -14.70
CA ARG A 5 2.34 -3.14 -14.92
C ARG A 5 1.89 -4.08 -13.79
N SER A 6 2.79 -4.92 -13.28
CA SER A 6 2.51 -5.86 -12.20
C SER A 6 2.19 -5.13 -10.89
N HIS A 7 2.90 -4.06 -10.54
CA HIS A 7 2.60 -3.28 -9.33
C HIS A 7 1.19 -2.67 -9.35
N LYS A 8 0.72 -2.18 -10.51
CA LYS A 8 -0.66 -1.69 -10.65
C LYS A 8 -1.68 -2.81 -10.46
N ILE A 9 -1.45 -3.97 -11.09
CA ILE A 9 -2.34 -5.14 -10.97
C ILE A 9 -2.43 -5.57 -9.49
N ILE A 10 -1.29 -5.61 -8.79
CA ILE A 10 -1.23 -5.95 -7.37
C ILE A 10 -1.98 -4.90 -6.54
N GLY A 11 -1.82 -3.61 -6.83
CA GLY A 11 -2.58 -2.54 -6.18
C GLY A 11 -4.10 -2.72 -6.30
N VAL A 12 -4.58 -3.11 -7.49
CA VAL A 12 -6.00 -3.44 -7.71
C VAL A 12 -6.43 -4.66 -6.87
N LEU A 13 -5.63 -5.73 -6.87
CA LEU A 13 -5.93 -6.93 -6.10
C LEU A 13 -5.99 -6.64 -4.60
N ILE A 14 -5.06 -5.83 -4.07
CA ILE A 14 -5.06 -5.41 -2.67
C ILE A 14 -6.28 -4.58 -2.33
N PHE A 15 -6.68 -3.64 -3.20
CA PHE A 15 -7.91 -2.90 -2.99
C PHE A 15 -9.13 -3.82 -2.82
N PHE A 16 -9.35 -4.75 -3.76
CA PHE A 16 -10.47 -5.69 -3.67
C PHE A 16 -10.37 -6.63 -2.46
N THR A 17 -9.16 -7.05 -2.08
CA THR A 17 -8.95 -7.88 -0.89
C THR A 17 -9.34 -7.15 0.38
N ILE A 18 -8.95 -5.88 0.52
CA ILE A 18 -9.31 -5.03 1.67
C ILE A 18 -10.83 -4.81 1.71
N ILE A 19 -11.45 -4.43 0.59
CA ILE A 19 -12.90 -4.23 0.54
C ILE A 19 -13.66 -5.50 0.90
N TYR A 20 -13.24 -6.64 0.37
CA TYR A 20 -13.84 -7.93 0.69
C TYR A 20 -13.72 -8.26 2.19
N ASP A 21 -12.53 -8.07 2.77
CA ASP A 21 -12.29 -8.32 4.19
C ASP A 21 -13.10 -7.40 5.12
N LEU A 22 -13.26 -6.11 4.75
CA LEU A 22 -14.09 -5.16 5.48
C LEU A 22 -15.57 -5.51 5.36
N ALA A 23 -16.03 -5.90 4.17
CA ALA A 23 -17.41 -6.34 3.95
C ALA A 23 -17.76 -7.59 4.77
N LEU A 24 -16.83 -8.55 4.90
CA LEU A 24 -17.00 -9.72 5.78
C LEU A 24 -17.16 -9.34 7.26
N LYS A 25 -16.63 -8.18 7.67
CA LYS A 25 -16.76 -7.64 9.04
C LYS A 25 -17.95 -6.69 9.20
N GLY A 26 -18.80 -6.57 8.18
CA GLY A 26 -19.96 -5.68 8.18
C GLY A 26 -19.61 -4.19 7.99
N ILE A 27 -18.37 -3.88 7.61
CA ILE A 27 -17.92 -2.51 7.37
C ILE A 27 -18.03 -2.23 5.88
N THR A 28 -19.03 -1.43 5.51
CA THR A 28 -19.26 -1.03 4.12
C THR A 28 -18.74 0.38 3.89
N LEU A 29 -18.00 0.57 2.79
CA LEU A 29 -17.67 1.91 2.30
C LEU A 29 -18.80 2.44 1.42
N ASP A 30 -18.96 3.76 1.41
CA ASP A 30 -19.86 4.43 0.48
C ASP A 30 -19.46 4.09 -0.97
N TYR A 31 -20.44 3.66 -1.77
CA TYR A 31 -20.27 3.33 -3.18
C TYR A 31 -19.66 4.49 -3.99
N LEU A 32 -19.96 5.74 -3.62
CA LEU A 32 -19.38 6.91 -4.28
C LEU A 32 -17.88 7.07 -3.96
N LEU A 33 -17.45 6.61 -2.78
CA LEU A 33 -16.08 6.72 -2.30
C LEU A 33 -15.19 5.58 -2.82
N MET A 34 -15.76 4.41 -3.11
CA MET A 34 -15.04 3.24 -3.63
C MET A 34 -14.13 3.54 -4.85
N PRO A 35 -14.59 4.19 -5.94
CA PRO A 35 -13.72 4.47 -7.09
C PRO A 35 -12.58 5.42 -6.73
N ILE A 36 -12.81 6.36 -5.81
CA ILE A 36 -11.78 7.30 -5.32
C ILE A 36 -10.71 6.52 -4.54
N MET A 37 -11.12 5.62 -3.65
CA MET A 37 -10.22 4.77 -2.87
C MET A 37 -9.39 3.83 -3.75
N LEU A 38 -9.98 3.31 -4.82
CA LEU A 38 -9.26 2.51 -5.82
C LEU A 38 -8.15 3.33 -6.49
N ILE A 39 -8.46 4.54 -6.94
CA ILE A 39 -7.46 5.44 -7.55
C ILE A 39 -6.34 5.77 -6.56
N ILE A 40 -6.69 6.05 -5.30
CA ILE A 40 -5.72 6.34 -4.24
C ILE A 40 -4.80 5.14 -3.98
N THR A 41 -5.35 3.92 -3.93
CA THR A 41 -4.58 2.69 -3.77
C THR A 41 -3.62 2.48 -4.94
N LEU A 42 -4.10 2.72 -6.16
CA LEU A 42 -3.28 2.67 -7.37
C LEU A 42 -2.15 3.69 -7.34
N CYS A 43 -2.42 4.94 -6.96
CA CYS A 43 -1.41 5.97 -6.78
C CYS A 43 -0.35 5.50 -5.77
N GLY A 44 -0.77 4.97 -4.61
CA GLY A 44 0.12 4.39 -3.62
C GLY A 44 1.00 3.26 -4.17
N SER A 45 0.45 2.38 -5.00
CA SER A 45 1.19 1.25 -5.60
C SER A 45 2.27 1.63 -6.61
N VAL A 46 2.20 2.84 -7.17
CA VAL A 46 3.19 3.36 -8.14
C VAL A 46 4.08 4.44 -7.53
N LEU A 47 3.69 4.99 -6.38
CA LEU A 47 4.41 6.06 -5.69
C LEU A 47 5.90 5.76 -5.42
N PRO A 48 6.30 4.55 -4.96
CA PRO A 48 7.71 4.25 -4.71
C PRO A 48 8.59 4.50 -5.95
N ASP A 49 8.16 3.96 -7.10
CA ASP A 49 8.84 4.12 -8.40
C ASP A 49 8.85 5.57 -8.93
N ILE A 50 7.92 6.41 -8.48
CA ILE A 50 7.86 7.83 -8.88
C ILE A 50 8.86 8.65 -8.05
N ILE A 51 8.89 8.41 -6.74
CA ILE A 51 9.80 9.11 -5.81
C ILE A 51 11.24 8.65 -6.05
N GLU A 52 11.44 7.37 -6.27
CA GLU A 52 12.75 6.77 -6.49
C GLU A 52 12.78 5.97 -7.81
N PRO A 53 12.91 6.65 -8.96
CA PRO A 53 12.89 5.99 -10.26
C PRO A 53 14.09 5.06 -10.42
N SER A 54 13.82 3.84 -10.89
CA SER A 54 14.82 2.81 -11.15
C SER A 54 15.76 3.18 -12.32
N ARG A 55 16.74 4.06 -12.08
CA ARG A 55 17.75 4.40 -13.09
C ARG A 55 18.77 3.27 -13.29
N ASN A 56 19.04 2.46 -12.26
CA ASN A 56 19.83 1.22 -12.33
C ASN A 56 19.29 0.18 -11.35
N GLN A 57 19.52 -1.11 -11.61
CA GLN A 57 19.04 -2.21 -10.75
C GLN A 57 19.67 -2.27 -9.34
N HIS A 58 20.63 -1.37 -9.04
CA HIS A 58 21.32 -1.24 -7.75
C HIS A 58 20.90 0.01 -6.96
N HIS A 59 20.01 0.87 -7.49
CA HIS A 59 19.56 2.08 -6.81
C HIS A 59 18.25 1.86 -6.02
N ARG A 60 18.16 0.79 -5.22
CA ARG A 60 17.10 0.69 -4.18
C ARG A 60 17.64 1.37 -2.93
N LYS A 61 17.17 2.58 -2.60
CA LYS A 61 17.53 3.29 -1.36
C LYS A 61 16.35 3.24 -0.40
N PHE A 62 16.24 4.26 0.44
CA PHE A 62 15.28 4.36 1.54
C PHE A 62 13.81 4.09 1.14
N PHE A 63 13.35 4.51 -0.04
CA PHE A 63 11.95 4.33 -0.45
C PHE A 63 11.61 2.91 -0.90
N HIS A 64 12.63 2.07 -1.09
CA HIS A 64 12.50 0.62 -1.26
C HIS A 64 13.18 -0.11 -0.10
N SER A 65 12.94 0.29 1.15
CA SER A 65 13.53 -0.33 2.33
C SER A 65 12.55 -1.16 3.17
N LEU A 66 13.08 -2.13 3.91
CA LEU A 66 12.35 -2.88 4.93
C LEU A 66 11.88 -1.97 6.08
N LEU A 67 12.66 -0.97 6.45
CA LEU A 67 12.28 0.02 7.46
C LEU A 67 10.98 0.72 7.05
N LEU A 68 10.89 1.20 5.80
CA LEU A 68 9.70 1.88 5.32
C LEU A 68 8.50 0.92 5.24
N LEU A 69 8.71 -0.33 4.81
CA LEU A 69 7.68 -1.37 4.85
C LEU A 69 7.18 -1.60 6.28
N GLY A 70 8.07 -1.65 7.27
CA GLY A 70 7.73 -1.80 8.68
C GLY A 70 6.88 -0.64 9.20
N ILE A 71 7.29 0.61 8.95
CA ILE A 71 6.53 1.80 9.35
C ILE A 71 5.14 1.81 8.73
N LEU A 72 5.04 1.55 7.42
CA LEU A 72 3.76 1.49 6.72
C LEU A 72 2.87 0.37 7.28
N SER A 73 3.44 -0.79 7.57
CA SER A 73 2.70 -1.92 8.14
C SER A 73 2.18 -1.61 9.54
N MET A 74 2.97 -0.96 10.41
CA MET A 74 2.51 -0.52 11.73
C MET A 74 1.34 0.48 11.62
N PHE A 75 1.42 1.43 10.69
CA PHE A 75 0.33 2.37 10.42
C PHE A 75 -0.93 1.64 9.93
N ILE A 76 -0.81 0.76 8.94
CA ILE A 76 -1.93 -0.03 8.39
C ILE A 76 -2.59 -0.85 9.49
N VAL A 77 -1.81 -1.58 10.30
CA VAL A 77 -2.35 -2.42 11.40
C VAL A 77 -3.08 -1.58 12.44
N LYS A 78 -2.54 -0.41 12.80
CA LYS A 78 -3.20 0.51 13.73
C LYS A 78 -4.54 0.98 13.18
N ILE A 79 -4.56 1.56 11.98
CA ILE A 79 -5.79 2.10 11.39
C ILE A 79 -6.80 1.00 11.11
N TYR A 80 -6.36 -0.20 10.73
CA TYR A 80 -7.24 -1.35 10.53
C TYR A 80 -7.95 -1.76 11.82
N LYS A 81 -7.24 -1.77 12.97
CA LYS A 81 -7.87 -2.02 14.28
C LYS A 81 -8.88 -0.94 14.61
N ASP A 82 -8.52 0.33 14.43
CA ASP A 82 -9.42 1.47 14.68
C ASP A 82 -10.66 1.41 13.78
N LEU A 83 -10.51 0.90 12.55
CA LEU A 83 -11.62 0.76 11.58
C LEU A 83 -12.59 -0.34 12.03
N ILE A 84 -12.07 -1.46 12.56
CA ILE A 84 -12.89 -2.55 13.08
C ILE A 84 -13.56 -2.20 14.41
N SER A 85 -12.92 -1.41 15.27
CA SER A 85 -13.55 -0.92 16.51
C SER A 85 -14.58 0.19 16.25
N GLY A 86 -14.71 0.68 15.02
CA GLY A 86 -15.63 1.76 14.66
C GLY A 86 -15.16 3.16 15.08
N GLU A 87 -13.88 3.31 15.40
CA GLU A 87 -13.29 4.55 15.91
C GLU A 87 -12.79 5.48 14.79
N VAL A 88 -12.71 5.00 13.54
CA VAL A 88 -12.30 5.82 12.39
C VAL A 88 -13.48 6.65 11.87
N ASN A 89 -13.53 7.92 12.27
CA ASN A 89 -14.47 8.90 11.72
C ASN A 89 -13.82 9.92 10.77
N ASN A 90 -12.53 9.73 10.42
CA ASN A 90 -11.78 10.70 9.63
C ASN A 90 -11.48 10.17 8.22
N ILE A 91 -12.13 10.75 7.22
CA ILE A 91 -11.95 10.40 5.81
C ILE A 91 -10.49 10.54 5.33
N LYS A 92 -9.71 11.47 5.91
CA LYS A 92 -8.28 11.64 5.57
C LYS A 92 -7.46 10.44 6.02
N ILE A 93 -7.79 9.87 7.18
CA ILE A 93 -7.13 8.66 7.69
C ILE A 93 -7.47 7.47 6.80
N LEU A 94 -8.71 7.38 6.33
CA LEU A 94 -9.13 6.35 5.39
C LEU A 94 -8.38 6.47 4.04
N PHE A 95 -8.23 7.69 3.49
CA PHE A 95 -7.40 7.91 2.30
C PHE A 95 -5.95 7.49 2.51
N ALA A 96 -5.35 7.87 3.64
CA ALA A 96 -3.99 7.47 3.98
C ALA A 96 -3.86 5.94 4.10
N PHE A 97 -4.84 5.26 4.69
CA PHE A 97 -4.86 3.80 4.81
C PHE A 97 -4.80 3.10 3.44
N PHE A 98 -5.63 3.51 2.49
CA PHE A 98 -5.62 2.94 1.14
C PHE A 98 -4.34 3.26 0.37
N MET A 99 -3.83 4.50 0.50
CA MET A 99 -2.57 4.91 -0.13
C MET A 99 -1.38 4.10 0.41
N CYS A 100 -1.28 3.98 1.74
CA CYS A 100 -0.24 3.19 2.42
C CYS A 100 -0.35 1.72 2.09
N SER A 101 -1.56 1.16 1.97
CA SER A 101 -1.77 -0.24 1.58
C SER A 101 -1.28 -0.51 0.16
N GLY A 102 -1.55 0.42 -0.78
CA GLY A 102 -0.99 0.39 -2.12
C GLY A 102 0.54 0.40 -2.10
N TYR A 103 1.14 1.31 -1.33
CA TYR A 103 2.60 1.42 -1.17
C TYR A 103 3.21 0.14 -0.58
N ALA A 104 2.64 -0.36 0.51
CA ALA A 104 3.10 -1.57 1.17
C ALA A 104 3.04 -2.77 0.24
N SER A 105 2.00 -2.88 -0.60
CA SER A 105 1.89 -3.93 -1.61
C SER A 105 3.05 -3.90 -2.62
N HIS A 106 3.48 -2.71 -3.03
CA HIS A 106 4.60 -2.54 -3.93
C HIS A 106 5.89 -3.06 -3.28
N LEU A 107 6.16 -2.63 -2.04
CA LEU A 107 7.33 -3.05 -1.27
C LEU A 107 7.33 -4.55 -0.98
N LEU A 108 6.18 -5.11 -0.62
CA LEU A 108 6.04 -6.53 -0.31
C LEU A 108 6.37 -7.39 -1.53
N ILE A 109 5.92 -6.99 -2.71
CA ILE A 109 6.28 -7.66 -3.95
C ILE A 109 7.77 -7.51 -4.27
N ASP A 110 8.34 -6.34 -4.03
CA ASP A 110 9.77 -6.12 -4.20
C ASP A 110 10.62 -6.94 -3.23
N LEU A 111 10.13 -7.16 -2.00
CA LEU A 111 10.74 -8.03 -1.00
C LEU A 111 10.76 -9.50 -1.45
N LEU A 112 9.68 -9.96 -2.08
CA LEU A 112 9.58 -11.32 -2.61
C LEU A 112 10.43 -11.57 -3.87
N THR A 113 11.04 -10.53 -4.44
CA THR A 113 12.00 -10.73 -5.54
C THR A 113 13.33 -11.27 -5.03
N TYR A 114 14.09 -11.95 -5.89
CA TYR A 114 15.43 -12.47 -5.58
C TYR A 114 16.39 -11.42 -4.96
N LYS A 115 16.24 -10.13 -5.30
CA LYS A 115 17.08 -9.06 -4.77
C LYS A 115 16.64 -8.55 -3.39
N GLY A 116 15.42 -8.83 -2.96
CA GLY A 116 14.84 -8.35 -1.70
C GLY A 116 14.84 -6.82 -1.56
N LEU A 117 14.59 -6.35 -0.33
CA LEU A 117 14.68 -4.94 0.05
C LEU A 117 15.91 -4.73 0.96
N PRO A 118 16.69 -3.64 0.79
CA PRO A 118 17.66 -3.21 1.79
C PRO A 118 16.99 -2.94 3.15
N VAL A 119 17.74 -3.11 4.25
CA VAL A 119 17.21 -2.89 5.60
C VAL A 119 16.81 -1.43 5.79
N THR A 120 17.73 -0.50 5.55
CA THR A 120 17.52 0.95 5.69
C THR A 120 17.64 1.70 4.37
N GLY A 121 18.40 1.17 3.40
CA GLY A 121 18.64 1.84 2.11
C GLY A 121 19.48 3.12 2.23
N LEU A 122 20.27 3.24 3.30
CA LEU A 122 21.32 4.24 3.51
C LEU A 122 22.65 3.77 2.92
#